data_AF-A0A919ZFA6-F1
#
_entry.id   AF-A0A919ZFA6-F1
#
_cell.length_a   1.000
_cell.length_b   1.000
_cell.length_c   1.000
_cell.angle_alpha   90.00
_cell.angle_beta   90.00
_cell.angle_gamma   90.00
#
_symmetry.space_group_name_H-M   'P 1'
#
loop_
_entity.id
_entity.type
_entity.pdbx_description
1 polymer ?
#
loop_
_entity_poly.entity_id
_entity_poly.type
_entity_poly.pdbx_seq_one_letter_code
_entity_poly.pdbx_strand_id
1 'polypeptide(L)' 'MNKEAAIAIKRNQEIIVKSKNGETISGFPVETDHPSRLILRTTFGPVWIPYEEVEQVTRILSIKRSKKSFQTCTR' A
#
# COMPACT_ATOMS: atom_id res chain seq x y z
N MET A 1 13.64 -6.57 -1.53
CA MET A 1 12.21 -6.19 -1.58
C MET A 1 11.63 -6.14 -0.16
N ASN A 2 10.97 -5.04 0.22
CA ASN A 2 10.34 -4.90 1.54
C ASN A 2 9.08 -5.80 1.65
N LYS A 3 8.96 -6.60 2.72
CA LYS A 3 7.86 -7.56 2.91
C LYS A 3 6.48 -6.88 2.90
N GLU A 4 6.38 -5.68 3.48
CA GLU A 4 5.13 -4.94 3.57
C GLU A 4 4.66 -4.48 2.18
N ALA A 5 5.59 -4.01 1.34
CA ALA A 5 5.28 -3.64 -0.04
C ALA A 5 4.81 -4.85 -0.86
N ALA A 6 5.45 -6.01 -0.71
CA ALA A 6 5.04 -7.24 -1.40
C ALA A 6 3.62 -7.68 -1.02
N ILE A 7 3.25 -7.58 0.27
CA ILE A 7 1.89 -7.88 0.71
C ILE A 7 0.89 -6.86 0.17
N ALA A 8 1.27 -5.58 0.17
CA ALA A 8 0.42 -4.52 -0.34
C ALA A 8 0.12 -4.64 -1.83
N ILE A 9 1.12 -5.03 -2.64
CA ILE A 9 0.93 -5.35 -4.07
C ILE A 9 -0.12 -6.46 -4.23
N LYS A 10 0.10 -7.60 -3.55
CA LYS A 10 -0.80 -8.77 -3.65
C LYS A 10 -2.24 -8.49 -3.20
N ARG A 11 -2.42 -7.57 -2.25
CA ARG A 11 -3.73 -7.21 -1.69
C ARG A 11 -4.32 -5.93 -2.28
N ASN A 12 -3.64 -5.32 -3.25
CA ASN A 12 -3.99 -4.02 -3.82
C ASN A 12 -4.27 -2.96 -2.73
N GLN A 13 -3.36 -2.87 -1.77
CA GLN A 13 -3.46 -1.95 -0.63
C GLN A 13 -2.64 -0.69 -0.88
N GLU A 14 -3.16 0.44 -0.41
CA GLU A 14 -2.40 1.68 -0.38
C GLU A 14 -1.32 1.58 0.71
N ILE A 15 -0.15 2.17 0.44
CA ILE A 15 0.94 2.29 1.39
C ILE A 15 1.37 3.74 1.53
N ILE A 16 1.91 4.07 2.70
CA ILE A 16 2.65 5.30 2.96
C ILE A 16 4.11 4.92 3.08
N VAL A 17 4.95 5.63 2.34
CA VAL A 17 6.40 5.48 2.36
C VAL A 17 6.98 6.74 3.01
N LYS A 18 7.78 6.54 4.05
CA LYS A 18 8.59 7.61 4.65
C LYS A 18 10.01 7.50 4.10
N SER A 19 10.47 8.58 3.48
CA SER A 19 11.85 8.72 3.01
C SER A 19 12.76 9.09 4.19
N LYS A 20 14.05 8.75 4.10
CA LYS A 20 15.09 9.17 5.06
C LYS A 20 15.20 10.68 5.22
N ASN A 21 14.75 11.44 4.22
CA ASN A 21 14.69 12.91 4.25
C ASN A 21 13.51 13.43 5.09
N GLY A 22 12.67 12.54 5.64
CA GLY A 22 11.46 12.89 6.41
C GLY A 22 10.20 13.09 5.55
N GLU A 23 10.33 13.13 4.23
CA GLU A 23 9.20 13.23 3.31
C GLU A 23 8.33 11.97 3.34
N THR A 24 7.02 12.14 3.12
CA THR A 24 6.08 11.01 3.05
C THR A 24 5.30 11.04 1.76
N ILE A 25 5.16 9.87 1.14
CA ILE A 25 4.43 9.69 -0.12
C ILE A 25 3.46 8.54 0.07
N SER A 26 2.19 8.74 -0.29
CA SER A 26 1.19 7.69 -0.32
C SER A 26 0.88 7.24 -1.75
N GLY A 27 0.57 5.96 -1.92
CA GLY A 27 0.17 5.42 -3.20
C GLY A 27 0.03 3.90 -3.19
N PHE A 28 -0.34 3.35 -4.34
CA PHE A 28 -0.46 1.90 -4.53
C PHE A 28 0.86 1.35 -5.10
N PRO A 29 1.52 0.40 -4.42
CA PRO A 29 2.74 -0.19 -4.94
C PRO A 29 2.42 -1.07 -6.15
N VAL A 30 3.31 -1.05 -7.14
CA VAL A 30 3.20 -1.81 -8.38
C VAL A 30 4.32 -2.83 -8.46
N GLU A 31 4.03 -3.99 -9.01
CA GLU A 31 5.03 -5.03 -9.28
C GLU A 31 6.00 -4.54 -10.37
N THR A 32 7.30 -4.77 -10.15
CA THR A 32 8.36 -4.38 -11.07
C THR A 32 9.42 -5.47 -11.12
N ASP A 33 10.04 -5.60 -12.28
CA ASP A 33 11.24 -6.39 -12.54
C ASP A 33 12.52 -5.77 -11.95
N HIS A 34 12.47 -4.54 -11.44
CA HIS A 34 13.60 -3.85 -10.83
C HIS A 34 13.65 -4.05 -9.30
N PRO A 35 14.51 -4.94 -8.77
CA PRO A 35 14.48 -5.32 -7.34
C PRO A 35 14.97 -4.21 -6.39
N SER A 36 15.63 -3.17 -6.91
CA SER A 36 16.17 -2.04 -6.14
C SER A 36 15.21 -0.86 -6.02
N ARG A 37 14.07 -0.88 -6.71
CA ARG A 37 13.15 0.26 -6.79
C ARG A 37 11.76 -0.12 -6.32
N LEU A 38 11.13 0.80 -5.60
CA LEU A 38 9.72 0.78 -5.29
C LEU A 38 8.99 1.70 -6.26
N ILE A 39 8.02 1.15 -7.00
CA ILE A 39 7.14 1.95 -7.86
C ILE A 39 5.81 2.15 -7.15
N LEU A 40 5.42 3.42 -6.99
CA LEU A 40 4.14 3.83 -6.41
C LEU A 40 3.29 4.50 -7.49
N ARG A 41 2.06 4.02 -7.68
CA ARG A 41 1.04 4.75 -8.41
C ARG A 41 0.33 5.70 -7.46
N THR A 42 0.59 6.99 -7.62
CA THR A 42 -0.04 8.07 -6.86
C THR A 42 -1.12 8.76 -7.69
N THR A 43 -1.87 9.70 -7.09
CA THR A 43 -2.83 10.55 -7.80
C THR A 43 -2.18 11.50 -8.80
N PHE A 44 -0.92 11.84 -8.60
CA PHE A 44 -0.15 12.75 -9.46
C PHE A 44 0.62 12.01 -10.56
N GLY A 45 0.62 10.67 -10.53
CA GLY A 45 1.33 9.83 -11.48
C GLY A 45 2.19 8.76 -10.80
N PRO A 46 2.94 7.97 -11.60
CA PRO A 46 3.88 6.99 -11.07
C PRO A 46 5.11 7.67 -10.47
N VAL A 47 5.47 7.27 -9.26
CA VAL A 47 6.67 7.72 -8.54
C VAL A 47 7.58 6.52 -8.33
N TRP A 48 8.87 6.73 -8.53
CA TRP A 48 9.91 5.70 -8.41
C TRP A 48 10.81 6.08 -7.25
N ILE A 49 10.95 5.20 -6.28
CA ILE A 49 11.70 5.45 -5.05
C ILE A 49 12.75 4.35 -4.88
N PRO A 50 14.05 4.66 -4.81
CA PRO A 50 15.08 3.69 -4.45
C PRO A 50 14.85 3.13 -3.05
N TYR A 51 14.98 1.81 -2.85
CA TYR A 51 14.78 1.23 -1.52
C TYR A 51 15.79 1.75 -0.49
N GLU A 52 16.96 2.23 -0.93
CA GLU A 52 17.98 2.83 -0.08
C GLU A 52 17.51 4.14 0.56
N GLU A 53 16.56 4.84 -0.05
CA GLU A 53 15.98 6.09 0.45
C GLU A 53 14.77 5.84 1.36
N VAL A 54 14.21 4.63 1.34
CA VAL A 54 13.05 4.27 2.15
C VAL A 54 13.47 4.02 3.59
N GLU A 55 12.94 4.83 4.51
CA GLU A 55 13.09 4.64 5.95
C GLU A 55 12.03 3.68 6.48
N GLN A 56 10.76 3.87 6.09
CA GLN A 56 9.64 3.10 6.59
C GLN A 56 8.55 2.90 5.53
N VAL A 57 7.90 1.73 5.56
CA VAL A 57 6.70 1.42 4.77
C VAL A 57 5.55 1.07 5.71
N THR A 58 4.43 1.77 5.57
CA THR A 58 3.23 1.57 6.37
C THR A 58 2.07 1.20 5.45
N ARG A 59 1.39 0.07 5.71
CA ARG A 59 0.21 -0.34 4.94
C ARG A 59 -1.07 0.29 5.48
N ILE A 60 -1.93 0.77 4.57
CA ILE A 60 -3.27 1.23 4.90
C ILE A 60 -4.25 0.08 4.67
N LEU A 61 -4.89 -0.38 5.75
CA LEU A 61 -5.88 -1.46 5.71
C LEU A 61 -7.30 -0.88 5.76
N SER A 62 -8.06 -1.03 4.69
CA SER A 62 -9.49 -0.71 4.70
C SER A 62 -10.28 -1.84 5.35
N ILE A 63 -10.84 -1.60 6.53
CA ILE A 63 -11.77 -2.51 7.19
C ILE A 63 -13.17 -2.20 6.67
N LYS A 64 -13.62 -2.92 5.64
CA LYS A 64 -15.03 -2.87 5.22
C LYS A 64 -15.85 -3.64 6.26
N ARG A 65 -16.67 -2.95 7.06
CA ARG A 65 -17.69 -3.61 7.89
C ARG A 65 -18.65 -4.35 6.96
N SER A 66 -18.58 -5.67 6.91
CA SER A 66 -19.62 -6.48 6.29
C SER A 66 -20.91 -6.29 7.10
N LYS A 67 -21.91 -5.60 6.54
CA LYS A 67 -23.27 -5.65 7.08
C LYS A 67 -23.75 -7.07 6.88
N LYS A 68 -23.59 -7.95 7.87
CA LYS A 68 -24.37 -9.19 7.92
C LYS A 68 -25.83 -8.76 8.09
N SER A 69 -26.62 -8.85 7.03
CA SER A 69 -28.07 -8.73 7.14
C SER A 69 -28.56 -9.88 8.01
N PHE A 70 -28.87 -9.59 9.27
CA PHE A 70 -29.64 -10.50 10.10
C PHE A 70 -31.05 -10.55 9.49
N GLN A 71 -31.35 -11.60 8.72
CA GLN A 71 -32.73 -11.91 8.38
C GLN A 71 -33.41 -12.40 9.66
N THR A 72 -34.20 -11.52 10.29
CA THR A 72 -35.13 -11.93 11.34
C THR A 72 -36.27 -12.69 10.68
N CYS A 73 -36.32 -14.01 10.86
CA CYS A 73 -37.53 -14.79 10.58
C CYS A 73 -38.61 -14.36 11.57
N THR A 74 -39.59 -13.59 11.12
CA THR A 74 -40.86 -13.41 11.82
C THR A 74 -41.64 -14.71 11.73
N ARG A 75 -42.08 -15.21 12.89
CA ARG A 75 -42.85 -16.43 13.09
C ARG A 75 -44.34 -16.13 13.11
#